data_AF-X0SCQ1-F1
#
_entry.id   AF-X0SCQ1-F1
#
_cell.length_a   1.000
_cell.length_b   1.000
_cell.length_c   1.000
_cell.angle_alpha   90.00
_cell.angle_beta   90.00
_cell.angle_gamma   90.00
#
_symmetry.space_group_name_H-M   'P 1'
#
loop_
_entity.id
_entity.type
_entity.pdbx_description
1 polymer ?
#
loop_
_entity_poly.entity_id
_entity_poly.type
_entity_poly.pdbx_seq_one_letter_code
_entity_poly.pdbx_strand_id
1 'polypeptide(L)' 'MSNQRTLVLLEPSVRDLIKQMAKEREISISSLCRDLICEGLEIFEDRYFDRITSEREDAFNWKHSLTHEEVW' A
#
# COMPACT_ATOMS: atom_id res chain seq x y z
N MET A 1 -4.16 16.26 -14.55
CA MET A 1 -3.28 15.14 -14.96
C MET A 1 -4.09 14.16 -15.80
N SER A 2 -3.51 13.62 -16.87
CA SER A 2 -4.20 12.68 -17.77
C SER A 2 -4.11 11.27 -17.21
N ASN A 3 -5.25 10.58 -17.03
CA ASN A 3 -5.24 9.17 -16.67
C ASN A 3 -4.75 8.35 -17.87
N GLN A 4 -3.66 7.60 -17.69
CA GLN A 4 -3.16 6.66 -18.69
C GLN A 4 -3.66 5.25 -18.40
N ARG A 5 -3.99 4.50 -19.46
CA ARG A 5 -4.40 3.09 -19.34
C ARG A 5 -3.16 2.20 -19.41
N THR A 6 -3.03 1.32 -18.45
CA THR A 6 -2.01 0.26 -18.44
C THR A 6 -2.69 -1.08 -18.74
N LEU A 7 -2.17 -1.81 -19.73
CA LEU A 7 -2.60 -3.18 -20.02
C LEU A 7 -1.77 -4.15 -19.17
N VAL A 8 -2.44 -5.09 -18.51
CA VAL A 8 -1.80 -6.09 -17.64
C VAL A 8 -2.25 -7.48 -18.08
N LEU A 9 -1.30 -8.40 -18.18
CA LEU A 9 -1.57 -9.81 -18.41
C LEU A 9 -1.73 -10.51 -17.06
N LEU A 10 -2.81 -11.26 -16.91
CA LEU A 10 -3.13 -12.01 -15.69
C LEU A 10 -3.27 -13.48 -16.03
N GLU A 11 -2.87 -14.33 -15.08
CA GLU A 11 -3.18 -15.76 -15.15
C GLU A 11 -4.70 -15.98 -15.21
N PRO A 12 -5.18 -17.03 -15.91
CA PRO A 12 -6.61 -17.29 -16.04
C PRO A 12 -7.34 -17.37 -14.69
N SER A 13 -6.75 -18.06 -13.71
CA SER A 13 -7.26 -18.21 -12.35
C SER A 13 -7.45 -16.87 -11.65
N VAL A 14 -6.44 -16.00 -11.69
CA VAL A 14 -6.47 -14.65 -11.09
C VAL A 14 -7.53 -13.78 -11.76
N ARG A 15 -7.59 -13.82 -13.09
CA ARG A 15 -8.59 -13.06 -13.86
C ARG A 15 -10.01 -13.50 -13.52
N ASP A 16 -10.24 -14.80 -13.38
CA ASP A 16 -11.57 -15.33 -13.09
C ASP A 16 -12.00 -15.00 -11.65
N LEU A 17 -11.06 -15.02 -10.70
CA LEU A 17 -11.28 -14.52 -9.33
C LEU A 17 -11.66 -13.04 -9.32
N ILE A 18 -10.91 -12.18 -10.03
CA ILE A 18 -11.22 -10.74 -10.13
C ILE A 18 -12.62 -10.52 -10.74
N LYS A 19 -12.99 -11.28 -11.77
CA LYS A 19 -14.34 -11.20 -12.36
C LYS A 19 -15.43 -11.54 -11.35
N GLN A 20 -15.22 -12.60 -10.56
CA GLN A 20 -16.15 -13.00 -9.52
C GLN A 20 -16.28 -11.91 -8.45
N MET A 21 -15.16 -11.41 -7.92
CA MET A 21 -15.15 -10.35 -6.90
C MET A 21 -15.83 -9.06 -7.40
N ALA A 22 -15.55 -8.65 -8.64
CA ALA A 22 -16.17 -7.47 -9.23
C ALA A 22 -17.70 -7.63 -9.35
N LYS A 23 -18.16 -8.84 -9.72
CA LYS A 23 -19.58 -9.17 -9.78
C LYS A 23 -20.25 -9.13 -8.41
N GLU A 24 -19.63 -9.74 -7.40
CA GLU A 24 -20.14 -9.77 -6.01
C GLU A 24 -20.24 -8.37 -5.40
N ARG A 25 -19.33 -7.46 -5.80
CA ARG A 25 -19.29 -6.07 -5.33
C ARG A 25 -20.07 -5.08 -6.20
N GLU A 26 -20.68 -5.55 -7.29
CA GLU A 26 -21.40 -4.71 -8.27
C GLU A 26 -20.57 -3.54 -8.83
N ILE A 27 -19.26 -3.74 -9.01
CA ILE A 27 -18.35 -2.73 -9.58
C ILE A 27 -17.68 -3.23 -10.86
N SER A 28 -17.07 -2.30 -11.61
CA SER A 28 -16.32 -2.67 -12.81
C SER A 28 -15.02 -3.39 -12.46
N ILE A 29 -14.60 -4.34 -13.31
CA ILE A 29 -13.31 -5.03 -13.19
C ILE A 29 -12.15 -4.02 -13.14
N SER A 30 -12.19 -2.98 -13.98
CA SER A 30 -11.15 -1.95 -14.01
C SER A 30 -11.07 -1.15 -12.71
N SER A 31 -12.22 -0.85 -12.08
CA SER A 31 -12.28 -0.20 -10.78
C SER A 31 -11.68 -1.09 -9.70
N LEU A 32 -12.11 -2.35 -9.64
CA LEU A 32 -11.56 -3.32 -8.69
C LEU A 32 -10.05 -3.49 -8.86
N CYS A 33 -9.55 -3.66 -10.09
CA CYS A 33 -8.12 -3.78 -10.36
C CYS A 33 -7.35 -2.53 -9.92
N ARG A 34 -7.87 -1.33 -10.21
CA ARG A 34 -7.25 -0.08 -9.77
C ARG A 34 -7.16 -0.05 -8.24
N ASP A 35 -8.25 -0.36 -7.55
CA ASP A 35 -8.32 -0.30 -6.09
C ASP A 35 -7.35 -1.31 -5.47
N LEU A 36 -7.31 -2.55 -5.96
CA LEU A 36 -6.33 -3.56 -5.54
C LEU A 36 -4.88 -3.15 -5.79
N ILE A 37 -4.60 -2.46 -6.89
CA ILE A 37 -3.24 -1.94 -7.18
C ILE A 37 -2.88 -0.83 -6.18
N CYS A 38 -3.80 0.10 -5.92
CA CYS A 38 -3.59 1.17 -4.94
C CYS A 38 -3.37 0.60 -3.53
N GLU A 39 -4.26 -0.27 -3.06
CA GLU A 39 -4.11 -0.97 -1.76
C GLU A 39 -2.79 -1.73 -1.67
N GLY A 40 -2.40 -2.43 -2.76
CA GLY A 40 -1.12 -3.12 -2.81
C GLY A 40 0.07 -2.17 -2.62
N LEU A 41 0.05 -1.00 -3.28
CA LEU A 41 1.09 0.02 -3.16
C LEU A 41 1.16 0.63 -1.75
N GLU A 42 0.00 0.89 -1.13
CA GLU A 42 -0.08 1.36 0.26
C GLU A 42 0.56 0.34 1.22
N ILE A 43 0.27 -0.95 1.07
CA ILE A 43 0.91 -2.01 1.87
C ILE A 43 2.44 -2.05 1.66
N PHE A 44 2.91 -1.81 0.44
CA PHE A 44 4.36 -1.72 0.17
C PHE A 44 4.99 -0.52 0.87
N GLU A 45 4.30 0.61 0.90
CA GLU A 45 4.74 1.83 1.59
C GLU A 45 4.78 1.62 3.11
N ASP A 46 3.74 1.05 3.70
CA ASP A 46 3.69 0.73 5.13
C ASP A 46 4.88 -0.16 5.54
N ARG A 47 5.13 -1.24 4.78
CA ARG A 47 6.29 -2.12 5.03
C ARG A 47 7.62 -1.40 4.94
N TYR A 48 7.72 -0.42 4.04
CA TYR A 48 8.93 0.38 3.90
C TYR A 48 9.14 1.29 5.12
N PHE A 49 8.08 1.93 5.62
CA PHE A 49 8.16 2.79 6.80
C PHE A 49 8.33 2.01 8.09
N ASP A 50 7.74 0.82 8.22
CA ASP A 50 8.00 -0.09 9.33
C ASP A 50 9.48 -0.41 9.44
N ARG A 51 10.13 -0.74 8.31
CA ARG A 51 11.57 -1.00 8.28
C ARG A 51 12.39 0.20 8.76
N ILE A 52 12.08 1.39 8.28
CA ILE A 52 12.78 2.63 8.70
C ILE A 52 12.57 2.88 10.20
N THR A 53 11.35 2.66 10.69
CA THR A 53 11.02 2.84 12.10
C THR A 53 11.83 1.88 12.96
N SER A 54 11.87 0.59 12.62
CA SER A 54 12.69 -0.40 13.33
C SER A 54 14.18 -0.03 13.35
N GLU A 55 14.74 0.40 12.21
CA GLU A 55 16.15 0.86 12.13
C GLU A 55 16.42 2.05 13.07
N ARG A 56 15.45 2.96 13.20
CA ARG A 56 15.55 4.12 14.11
C ARG A 56 15.41 3.73 15.56
N GLU A 57 14.46 2.85 15.88
CA GLU A 57 14.24 2.35 17.24
C GLU A 57 15.47 1.62 17.77
N ASP A 58 16.09 0.76 16.95
CA ASP A 58 17.32 0.04 17.29
C ASP A 58 18.48 1.00 17.62
N ALA A 59 18.58 2.12 16.91
CA ALA A 59 19.60 3.12 17.11
C ALA A 59 19.22 4.21 18.15
N PHE A 60 18.01 4.17 18.71
CA PHE A 60 17.49 5.25 19.53
C PHE A 60 18.09 5.25 20.94
N ASN A 61 18.67 6.37 21.34
CA ASN A 61 19.22 6.54 22.69
C ASN A 61 18.25 7.31 23.59
N TRP A 62 17.45 6.58 24.37
CA TRP A 62 16.50 7.14 25.33
C TRP A 62 17.13 8.09 26.36
N LYS A 63 18.42 7.96 26.67
CA LYS A 63 19.08 8.88 27.63
C LYS A 63 19.40 10.24 27.02
N HIS A 64 19.46 10.32 25.70
CA HIS A 64 19.77 11.54 24.95
C HIS A 64 18.58 11.97 24.09
N SER A 65 17.38 11.45 24.39
CA SER A 65 16.16 11.86 23.71
C SER A 65 15.80 13.28 24.13
N LEU A 66 15.39 14.10 23.16
CA LEU A 66 14.85 15.42 23.44
C LEU A 66 13.48 15.29 24.12
N THR A 67 13.29 16.09 25.17
CA THR A 67 12.02 16.27 25.87
C THR A 67 11.13 17.28 25.14
N HIS A 68 9.84 17.27 25.46
CA HIS A 68 8.88 18.21 24.85
C HIS A 68 9.31 19.68 25.05
N GLU A 69 9.73 20.02 26.26
CA GLU A 69 10.19 21.38 26.65
C GLU A 69 11.48 21.81 25.93
N GLU A 70 12.28 20.87 25.41
CA GLU A 70 13.50 21.18 24.65
C GLU A 70 13.23 21.46 23.16
N VAL A 71 12.05 21.09 22.65
CA VAL A 71 11.70 21.19 21.22
C VAL A 71 10.58 22.21 20.96
N TRP A 72 9.65 22.39 21.89
CA TRP A 72 8.51 23.29 21.79
C TRP A 72 8.62 24.46 22.77
#